data_AF-A0A270BF13-F1
#
_entry.id   AF-A0A270BF13-F1
#
_cell.length_a   1.000
_cell.length_b   1.000
_cell.length_c   1.000
_cell.angle_alpha   90.00
_cell.angle_beta   90.00
_cell.angle_gamma   90.00
#
_symmetry.space_group_name_H-M   'P 1'
#
loop_
_entity.id
_entity.type
_entity.pdbx_description
1 polymer ?
#
loop_
_entity_poly.entity_id
_entity_poly.type
_entity_poly.pdbx_seq_one_letter_code
_entity_poly.pdbx_strand_id
1 'polypeptide(L)'
;MFTDRFSGYSGETIECERGGIRFVATLHADDDMTPPWEREDGHGPVSDWRARNYAGRYDKAPGDLKLCDDGGSVYHGRARFYDFAEACKIARRDGWGYIPDPMTALQNSGGKWYAWFGNGHAPGCNVGGFDSESKAVAALHDAHRATMTPRQYAAAAAMADYDRLRKWCDDQWQYAGVAVQAFVEDLPLTGEFDHALWGIESDAGDYLTETANDYLDECDAAARAAAVAMGTRLAALVSA
;
A
#
# COMPACT_ATOMS: atom_id res chain seq x y z
N MET A 1 -5.58 0.99 -21.76
CA MET A 1 -5.35 0.88 -20.30
C MET A 1 -3.93 0.38 -20.10
N PHE A 2 -3.31 0.68 -18.98
CA PHE A 2 -2.03 0.07 -18.60
C PHE A 2 -2.25 -1.42 -18.35
N THR A 3 -1.42 -2.27 -18.95
CA THR A 3 -1.48 -3.72 -18.79
C THR A 3 -0.36 -4.27 -17.93
N ASP A 4 0.75 -3.53 -17.83
CA ASP A 4 1.84 -3.83 -16.92
C ASP A 4 1.48 -3.38 -15.50
N ARG A 5 2.05 -4.05 -14.51
CA ARG A 5 1.79 -3.82 -13.09
C ARG A 5 3.03 -3.24 -12.42
N PHE A 6 2.83 -2.28 -11.51
CA PHE A 6 3.91 -1.78 -10.67
C PHE A 6 4.43 -2.87 -9.72
N SER A 7 5.74 -3.01 -9.66
CA SER A 7 6.46 -3.85 -8.69
C SER A 7 6.73 -3.14 -7.37
N GLY A 8 6.64 -1.81 -7.33
CA GLY A 8 6.64 -1.02 -6.10
C GLY A 8 7.90 -0.20 -5.85
N TYR A 9 8.79 -0.08 -6.84
CA TYR A 9 10.00 0.72 -6.72
C TYR A 9 9.77 2.17 -7.12
N SER A 10 10.21 3.12 -6.30
CA SER A 10 10.18 4.53 -6.67
C SER A 10 10.98 4.79 -7.95
N GLY A 11 10.40 5.56 -8.87
CA GLY A 11 10.89 5.81 -10.22
C GLY A 11 10.49 4.76 -11.26
N GLU A 12 9.80 3.70 -10.86
CA GLU A 12 9.24 2.73 -11.80
C GLU A 12 8.19 3.38 -12.69
N THR A 13 8.15 2.99 -13.97
CA THR A 13 7.18 3.46 -14.94
C THR A 13 6.47 2.31 -15.65
N ILE A 14 5.21 2.53 -15.98
CA ILE A 14 4.44 1.70 -16.91
C ILE A 14 3.85 2.60 -17.99
N GLU A 15 3.70 2.08 -19.20
CA GLU A 15 3.30 2.89 -20.35
C GLU A 15 2.11 2.27 -21.10
N CYS A 16 1.33 3.14 -21.76
CA CYS A 16 0.40 2.71 -22.79
C CYS A 16 0.20 3.80 -23.84
N GLU A 17 -0.42 3.47 -24.97
CA GLU A 17 -0.73 4.42 -26.04
C GLU A 17 -2.24 4.43 -26.34
N ARG A 18 -2.80 5.62 -26.57
CA ARG A 18 -4.19 5.79 -27.06
C ARG A 18 -4.26 6.85 -28.15
N GLY A 19 -4.48 6.41 -29.38
CA GLY A 19 -4.69 7.31 -30.52
C GLY A 19 -3.49 8.22 -30.80
N GLY A 20 -2.27 7.67 -30.75
CA GLY A 20 -1.03 8.41 -31.00
C GLY A 20 -0.52 9.28 -29.85
N ILE A 21 -1.19 9.25 -28.69
CA ILE A 21 -0.71 9.88 -27.45
C ILE A 21 -0.14 8.78 -26.56
N ARG A 22 1.10 8.98 -26.10
CA ARG A 22 1.78 8.10 -25.13
C ARG A 22 1.43 8.57 -23.72
N PHE A 23 1.10 7.62 -22.85
CA PHE A 23 0.82 7.85 -21.45
C PHE A 23 1.85 7.10 -20.62
N VAL A 24 2.44 7.79 -19.65
CA VAL A 24 3.40 7.22 -18.71
C VAL A 24 2.81 7.39 -17.32
N ALA A 25 2.64 6.28 -16.62
CA ALA A 25 2.38 6.31 -15.19
C ALA A 25 3.70 6.07 -14.46
N THR A 26 4.05 6.95 -13.53
CA THR A 26 5.30 6.91 -12.75
C THR A 26 4.97 6.76 -11.27
N LEU A 27 5.72 5.89 -10.59
CA LEU A 27 5.67 5.73 -9.14
C LEU A 27 6.70 6.67 -8.50
N HIS A 28 6.29 7.47 -7.52
CA HIS A 28 7.14 8.42 -6.80
C HIS A 28 7.14 8.08 -5.31
N ALA A 29 8.28 8.21 -4.64
CA ALA A 29 8.33 8.15 -3.19
C ALA A 29 7.59 9.36 -2.59
N ASP A 30 6.85 9.14 -1.51
CA ASP A 30 6.16 10.19 -0.77
C ASP A 30 6.97 10.55 0.48
N ASP A 31 7.93 11.45 0.29
CA ASP A 31 8.92 11.84 1.31
C ASP A 31 8.34 12.74 2.42
N ASP A 32 7.12 13.25 2.23
CA ASP A 32 6.45 14.15 3.19
C ASP A 32 5.62 13.37 4.23
N MET A 33 5.66 12.03 4.18
CA MET A 33 4.85 11.17 5.03
C MET A 33 5.50 10.88 6.37
N THR A 34 4.72 11.08 7.42
CA THR A 34 5.08 10.66 8.78
C THR A 34 4.94 9.13 8.91
N PRO A 35 5.50 8.52 9.95
CA PRO A 35 5.32 7.10 10.18
C PRO A 35 3.84 6.69 10.21
N PRO A 36 3.50 5.47 9.73
CA PRO A 36 2.12 4.98 9.64
C PRO A 36 1.34 5.09 10.95
N TRP A 37 1.98 4.76 12.08
CA TRP A 37 1.35 4.80 13.41
C TRP A 37 1.05 6.22 13.95
N GLU A 38 1.44 7.30 13.27
CA GLU A 38 1.14 8.68 13.69
C GLU A 38 -0.12 9.27 13.02
N ARG A 39 -0.54 8.73 11.86
CA ARG A 39 -1.67 9.27 11.07
C ARG A 39 -2.77 8.26 10.77
N GLU A 40 -2.44 6.98 10.66
CA GLU A 40 -3.41 5.97 10.29
C GLU A 40 -4.14 5.40 11.50
N ASP A 41 -5.47 5.29 11.35
CA ASP A 41 -6.32 4.60 12.31
C ASP A 41 -6.19 3.08 12.12
N GLY A 42 -5.83 2.37 13.19
CA GLY A 42 -5.77 0.91 13.16
C GLY A 42 -4.41 0.29 13.44
N HIS A 43 -3.41 1.09 13.84
CA HIS A 43 -2.13 0.57 14.32
C HIS A 43 -2.03 0.50 15.84
N GLY A 44 -1.16 -0.39 16.31
CA GLY A 44 -0.84 -0.53 17.72
C GLY A 44 0.01 0.62 18.22
N PRO A 45 -0.01 0.92 19.53
CA PRO A 45 0.74 2.06 20.07
C PRO A 45 2.24 1.85 19.89
N VAL A 46 2.91 2.86 19.32
CA VAL A 46 4.36 2.91 19.20
C VAL A 46 4.90 3.98 20.14
N SER A 47 5.96 3.66 20.86
CA SER A 47 6.61 4.59 21.76
C SER A 47 7.38 5.69 21.01
N ASP A 48 7.58 6.82 21.69
CA ASP A 48 8.68 7.73 21.36
C ASP A 48 10.04 7.02 21.42
N TRP A 49 11.07 7.70 20.91
CA TRP A 49 12.46 7.24 20.98
C TRP A 49 12.93 7.10 22.44
N ARG A 50 13.24 5.87 22.86
CA ARG A 50 13.77 5.56 24.18
C ARG A 50 15.27 5.30 24.12
N ALA A 51 16.01 5.94 25.02
CA ALA A 51 17.45 5.77 25.14
C ALA A 51 17.82 4.46 25.86
N ARG A 52 19.06 4.01 25.65
CA ARG A 52 19.68 2.99 26.50
C ARG A 52 20.05 3.58 27.86
N ASN A 53 19.95 2.76 28.90
CA ASN A 53 20.53 3.06 30.21
C ASN A 53 22.04 2.78 30.21
N TYR A 54 22.71 3.13 31.33
CA TYR A 54 24.17 2.96 31.50
C TYR A 54 24.66 1.51 31.36
N ALA A 55 23.77 0.52 31.45
CA ALA A 55 24.08 -0.90 31.24
C ALA A 55 23.87 -1.35 29.78
N GLY A 56 23.66 -0.40 28.85
CA GLY A 56 23.43 -0.66 27.42
C GLY A 56 22.05 -1.24 27.10
N ARG A 57 21.13 -1.29 28.07
CA ARG A 57 19.78 -1.85 27.91
C ARG A 57 18.76 -0.76 27.65
N TYR A 58 17.82 -1.00 26.75
CA TYR A 58 16.68 -0.10 26.55
C TYR A 58 15.71 -0.16 27.73
N ASP A 59 15.09 0.98 28.03
CA ASP A 59 13.95 1.06 28.95
C ASP A 59 12.69 0.57 28.23
N LYS A 60 12.43 -0.74 28.35
CA LYS A 60 11.29 -1.41 27.71
C LYS A 60 10.36 -2.00 28.77
N ALA A 61 9.06 -1.85 28.57
CA ALA A 61 8.06 -2.49 29.39
C ALA A 61 7.95 -3.99 29.07
N PRO A 62 7.50 -4.84 30.02
CA PRO A 62 7.12 -6.21 29.71
C PRO A 62 6.02 -6.23 28.63
N GLY A 63 6.28 -6.93 27.52
CA GLY A 63 5.38 -6.95 26.37
C GLY A 63 5.82 -6.05 25.20
N ASP A 64 6.75 -5.12 25.42
CA ASP A 64 7.28 -4.28 24.34
C ASP A 64 8.11 -5.11 23.36
N LEU A 65 7.76 -4.96 22.08
CA LEU A 65 8.55 -5.45 20.96
C LEU A 65 9.36 -4.29 20.40
N LYS A 66 10.67 -4.48 20.20
CA LYS A 66 11.51 -3.43 19.60
C LYS A 66 11.12 -3.30 18.13
N LEU A 67 10.68 -2.11 17.72
CA LEU A 67 10.25 -1.86 16.35
C LEU A 67 11.45 -1.48 15.46
N CYS A 68 12.18 -0.42 15.85
CA CYS A 68 13.35 0.06 15.12
C CYS A 68 14.36 0.73 16.05
N ASP A 69 15.58 0.97 15.55
CA ASP A 69 16.60 1.78 16.23
C ASP A 69 17.26 2.77 15.28
N ASP A 70 17.94 3.77 15.84
CA ASP A 70 18.63 4.84 15.09
C ASP A 70 20.05 4.45 14.63
N GLY A 71 20.46 3.19 14.78
CA GLY A 71 21.81 2.74 14.46
C GLY A 71 22.91 3.35 15.35
N GLY A 72 22.55 4.06 16.42
CA GLY A 72 23.50 4.73 17.29
C GLY A 72 24.40 3.75 18.05
N SER A 73 25.54 4.25 18.53
CA SER A 73 26.50 3.44 19.28
C SER A 73 25.87 2.78 20.51
N VAL A 74 26.54 1.77 21.08
CA VAL A 74 26.08 1.07 22.29
C VAL A 74 25.73 2.01 23.46
N TYR A 75 26.31 3.23 23.47
CA TYR A 75 26.10 4.23 24.52
C TYR A 75 25.08 5.33 24.16
N HIS A 76 24.74 5.51 22.88
CA HIS A 76 23.89 6.62 22.43
C HIS A 76 22.71 6.21 21.55
N GLY A 77 22.60 4.92 21.20
CA GLY A 77 21.51 4.44 20.38
C GLY A 77 20.14 4.54 21.07
N ARG A 78 19.13 4.90 20.28
CA ARG A 78 17.73 5.00 20.68
C ARG A 78 16.90 3.99 19.91
N ALA A 79 15.76 3.60 20.46
CA ALA A 79 14.83 2.69 19.79
C ALA A 79 13.38 3.09 20.04
N ARG A 80 12.51 2.77 19.09
CA ARG A 80 11.06 2.78 19.26
C ARG A 80 10.56 1.37 19.57
N PHE A 81 9.48 1.28 20.34
CA PHE A 81 8.90 0.03 20.80
C PHE A 81 7.40 -0.01 20.48
N TYR A 82 6.94 -1.17 20.04
CA TYR A 82 5.53 -1.48 19.84
C TYR A 82 4.96 -2.09 21.13
N ASP A 83 3.91 -1.46 21.69
CA ASP A 83 3.20 -1.99 22.85
C ASP A 83 2.25 -3.12 22.42
N PHE A 84 2.81 -4.32 22.33
CA PHE A 84 2.05 -5.51 21.90
C PHE A 84 0.91 -5.85 22.85
N ALA A 85 1.07 -5.57 24.14
CA ALA A 85 0.05 -5.89 25.13
C ALA A 85 -1.18 -4.98 24.97
N GLU A 86 -0.98 -3.69 24.74
CA GLU A 86 -2.08 -2.76 24.44
C GLU A 86 -2.65 -3.00 23.05
N ALA A 87 -1.82 -3.24 22.04
CA ALA A 87 -2.26 -3.60 20.70
C ALA A 87 -3.18 -4.84 20.69
N CYS A 88 -2.86 -5.88 21.46
CA CYS A 88 -3.75 -7.04 21.61
C CYS A 88 -5.14 -6.68 22.17
N LYS A 89 -5.22 -5.69 23.06
CA LYS A 89 -6.51 -5.23 23.62
C LYS A 89 -7.29 -4.44 22.57
N ILE A 90 -6.62 -3.55 21.85
CA ILE A 90 -7.19 -2.75 20.77
C ILE A 90 -7.68 -3.67 19.65
N ALA A 91 -6.84 -4.58 19.18
CA ALA A 91 -7.18 -5.56 18.14
C ALA A 91 -8.43 -6.38 18.50
N ARG A 92 -8.57 -6.77 19.77
CA ARG A 92 -9.76 -7.47 20.24
C ARG A 92 -10.98 -6.57 20.33
N ARG A 93 -10.82 -5.33 20.79
CA ARG A 93 -11.91 -4.34 20.94
C ARG A 93 -12.48 -3.96 19.58
N ASP A 94 -11.60 -3.68 18.62
CA ASP A 94 -11.95 -3.13 17.31
C ASP A 94 -12.12 -4.22 16.24
N GLY A 95 -11.80 -5.47 16.59
CA GLY A 95 -12.02 -6.61 15.72
C GLY A 95 -11.07 -6.66 14.52
N TRP A 96 -9.79 -6.29 14.73
CA TRP A 96 -8.77 -6.32 13.68
C TRP A 96 -8.73 -7.67 12.97
N GLY A 97 -8.45 -7.63 11.67
CA GLY A 97 -8.34 -8.81 10.82
C GLY A 97 -6.92 -9.36 10.76
N TYR A 98 -6.79 -10.67 10.61
CA TYR A 98 -5.53 -11.35 10.30
C TYR A 98 -5.82 -12.52 9.38
N ILE A 99 -5.06 -12.65 8.30
CA ILE A 99 -4.95 -13.86 7.49
C ILE A 99 -3.46 -14.14 7.28
N PRO A 100 -3.01 -15.39 7.45
CA PRO A 100 -1.63 -15.76 7.13
C PRO A 100 -1.30 -15.57 5.65
N ASP A 101 -0.07 -15.14 5.37
CA ASP A 101 0.45 -15.11 4.01
C ASP A 101 0.83 -16.52 3.50
N PRO A 102 0.77 -16.76 2.18
CA PRO A 102 0.13 -15.91 1.16
C PRO A 102 -1.39 -16.11 1.17
N MET A 103 -2.14 -15.02 0.99
CA MET A 103 -3.57 -15.06 0.66
C MET A 103 -3.74 -14.97 -0.87
N THR A 104 -4.72 -15.66 -1.42
CA THR A 104 -5.08 -15.56 -2.83
C THR A 104 -6.59 -15.51 -2.98
N ALA A 105 -7.07 -14.60 -3.82
CA ALA A 105 -8.46 -14.53 -4.23
C ALA A 105 -8.53 -14.58 -5.76
N LEU A 106 -9.32 -15.49 -6.31
CA LEU A 106 -9.47 -15.65 -7.75
C LEU A 106 -10.94 -15.83 -8.14
N GLN A 107 -11.28 -15.28 -9.30
CA GLN A 107 -12.54 -15.53 -9.96
C GLN A 107 -12.44 -16.77 -10.85
N ASN A 108 -13.43 -17.65 -10.79
CA ASN A 108 -13.56 -18.77 -11.73
C ASN A 108 -14.21 -18.34 -13.05
N SER A 109 -14.22 -19.23 -14.05
CA SER A 109 -14.87 -18.98 -15.35
C SER A 109 -16.39 -18.74 -15.27
N GLY A 110 -17.03 -19.12 -14.16
CA GLY A 110 -18.44 -18.85 -13.88
C GLY A 110 -18.70 -17.52 -13.17
N GLY A 111 -17.69 -16.67 -13.03
CA GLY A 111 -17.80 -15.35 -12.39
C GLY A 111 -17.84 -15.38 -10.86
N LYS A 112 -17.65 -16.54 -10.23
CA LYS A 112 -17.66 -16.69 -8.77
C LYS A 112 -16.27 -16.59 -8.18
N TRP A 113 -16.17 -15.94 -7.04
CA TRP A 113 -14.94 -15.70 -6.31
C TRP A 113 -14.67 -16.77 -5.25
N TYR A 114 -13.40 -17.11 -5.13
CA TYR A 114 -12.82 -18.04 -4.17
C TYR A 114 -11.63 -17.37 -3.51
N ALA A 115 -11.45 -17.59 -2.22
CA ALA A 115 -10.30 -17.09 -1.49
C ALA A 115 -9.72 -18.17 -0.59
N TRP A 116 -8.40 -18.21 -0.47
CA TRP A 116 -7.70 -19.12 0.43
C TRP A 116 -6.38 -18.53 0.89
N PHE A 117 -5.82 -19.11 1.95
CA PHE A 117 -4.44 -18.84 2.35
C PHE A 117 -3.60 -20.12 2.42
N GLY A 118 -2.29 -19.96 2.28
CA GLY A 118 -1.35 -21.08 2.24
C GLY A 118 -1.72 -22.08 1.14
N ASN A 119 -1.78 -23.36 1.49
CA ASN A 119 -2.10 -24.42 0.53
C ASN A 119 -3.62 -24.70 0.40
N GLY A 120 -4.50 -24.01 1.12
CA GLY A 120 -5.96 -24.22 1.02
C GLY A 120 -6.49 -25.53 1.65
N HIS A 121 -5.68 -26.27 2.44
CA HIS A 121 -6.09 -27.55 3.02
C HIS A 121 -6.40 -27.53 4.53
N ALA A 122 -5.97 -26.49 5.26
CA ALA A 122 -6.23 -26.36 6.68
C ALA A 122 -7.70 -25.93 6.98
N PRO A 123 -8.24 -26.21 8.18
CA PRO A 123 -9.53 -25.67 8.58
C PRO A 123 -9.55 -24.14 8.48
N GLY A 124 -10.64 -23.59 7.95
CA GLY A 124 -10.84 -22.13 7.84
C GLY A 124 -9.90 -21.42 6.86
N CYS A 125 -9.15 -22.16 6.03
CA CYS A 125 -8.20 -21.57 5.10
C CYS A 125 -8.67 -21.43 3.66
N ASN A 126 -9.89 -21.84 3.34
CA ASN A 126 -10.49 -21.66 2.03
C ASN A 126 -12.00 -21.40 2.11
N VAL A 127 -12.50 -20.57 1.20
CA VAL A 127 -13.93 -20.26 1.02
C VAL A 127 -14.21 -20.06 -0.48
N GLY A 128 -15.47 -20.21 -0.90
CA GLY A 128 -15.81 -20.06 -2.31
C GLY A 128 -17.28 -19.86 -2.63
N GLY A 129 -17.54 -19.44 -3.87
CA GLY A 129 -18.89 -19.27 -4.42
C GLY A 129 -19.49 -17.88 -4.23
N PHE A 130 -18.65 -16.86 -4.01
CA PHE A 130 -19.11 -15.49 -3.76
C PHE A 130 -19.26 -14.67 -5.04
N ASP A 131 -20.10 -13.64 -5.01
CA ASP A 131 -20.35 -12.75 -6.16
C ASP A 131 -19.29 -11.64 -6.33
N SER A 132 -18.42 -11.45 -5.34
CA SER A 132 -17.35 -10.47 -5.39
C SER A 132 -16.14 -10.93 -4.58
N GLU A 133 -14.97 -10.40 -4.94
CA GLU A 133 -13.71 -10.63 -4.23
C GLU A 133 -13.83 -10.22 -2.76
N SER A 134 -14.31 -9.01 -2.47
CA SER A 134 -14.42 -8.51 -1.09
C SER A 134 -15.27 -9.40 -0.20
N LYS A 135 -16.33 -10.02 -0.75
CA LYS A 135 -17.16 -10.98 0.00
C LYS A 135 -16.40 -12.28 0.28
N ALA A 136 -15.63 -12.77 -0.70
CA ALA A 136 -14.80 -13.96 -0.50
C ALA A 136 -13.70 -13.69 0.55
N VAL A 137 -13.02 -12.55 0.49
CA VAL A 137 -11.99 -12.16 1.46
C VAL A 137 -12.59 -11.99 2.86
N ALA A 138 -13.71 -11.29 3.01
CA ALA A 138 -14.39 -11.15 4.30
C ALA A 138 -14.82 -12.51 4.88
N ALA A 139 -15.38 -13.40 4.05
CA ALA A 139 -15.75 -14.74 4.48
C ALA A 139 -14.53 -15.59 4.88
N LEU A 140 -13.39 -15.41 4.23
CA LEU A 140 -12.14 -16.07 4.60
C LEU A 140 -11.65 -15.61 5.98
N HIS A 141 -11.71 -14.29 6.26
CA HIS A 141 -11.43 -13.75 7.59
C HIS A 141 -12.33 -14.36 8.66
N ASP A 142 -13.64 -14.42 8.42
CA ASP A 142 -14.58 -15.01 9.38
C ASP A 142 -14.32 -16.51 9.60
N ALA A 143 -14.06 -17.25 8.52
CA ALA A 143 -13.74 -18.68 8.57
C ALA A 143 -12.44 -18.93 9.34
N HIS A 144 -11.38 -18.14 9.10
CA HIS A 144 -10.13 -18.26 9.81
C HIS A 144 -10.26 -17.87 11.28
N ARG A 145 -10.95 -16.75 11.57
CA ARG A 145 -11.23 -16.28 12.94
C ARG A 145 -11.94 -17.34 13.76
N ALA A 146 -12.87 -18.09 13.17
CA ALA A 146 -13.57 -19.18 13.84
C ALA A 146 -12.66 -20.35 14.26
N THR A 147 -11.44 -20.47 13.72
CA THR A 147 -10.48 -21.52 14.10
C THR A 147 -9.66 -21.19 15.35
N MET A 148 -9.73 -19.95 15.84
CA MET A 148 -8.91 -19.45 16.95
C MET A 148 -9.78 -18.93 18.08
N THR A 149 -9.25 -18.93 19.30
CA THR A 149 -9.89 -18.17 20.37
C THR A 149 -9.77 -16.67 20.09
N PRO A 150 -10.71 -15.82 20.58
CA PRO A 150 -10.65 -14.38 20.36
C PRO A 150 -9.32 -13.73 20.80
N ARG A 151 -8.68 -14.26 21.84
CA ARG A 151 -7.36 -13.78 22.30
C ARG A 151 -6.24 -14.17 21.36
N GLN A 152 -6.24 -15.39 20.84
CA GLN A 152 -5.22 -15.83 19.89
C GLN A 152 -5.33 -15.05 18.58
N TYR A 153 -6.55 -14.84 18.08
CA TYR A 153 -6.76 -14.07 16.85
C TYR A 153 -6.31 -12.60 17.01
N ALA A 154 -6.66 -11.96 18.14
CA ALA A 154 -6.20 -10.60 18.43
C ALA A 154 -4.66 -10.49 18.56
N ALA A 155 -4.01 -11.49 19.18
CA ALA A 155 -2.55 -11.53 19.26
C ALA A 155 -1.89 -11.73 17.89
N ALA A 156 -2.49 -12.55 17.02
CA ALA A 156 -2.02 -12.74 15.66
C ALA A 156 -2.17 -11.47 14.82
N ALA A 157 -3.32 -10.77 14.94
CA ALA A 157 -3.56 -9.49 14.29
C ALA A 157 -2.59 -8.40 14.75
N ALA A 158 -2.35 -8.27 16.06
CA ALA A 158 -1.37 -7.31 16.59
C ALA A 158 0.07 -7.66 16.15
N MET A 159 0.40 -8.93 15.96
CA MET A 159 1.71 -9.33 15.46
C MET A 159 1.87 -8.98 13.98
N ALA A 160 0.83 -9.21 13.17
CA ALA A 160 0.83 -8.83 11.76
C ALA A 160 0.95 -7.32 11.58
N ASP A 161 0.27 -6.54 12.42
CA ASP A 161 0.42 -5.08 12.48
C ASP A 161 1.86 -4.69 12.83
N TYR A 162 2.42 -5.26 13.91
CA TYR A 162 3.83 -5.05 14.25
C TYR A 162 4.78 -5.39 13.09
N ASP A 163 4.58 -6.51 12.41
CA ASP A 163 5.41 -6.91 11.26
C ASP A 163 5.24 -5.95 10.07
N ARG A 164 4.03 -5.42 9.83
CA ARG A 164 3.77 -4.38 8.82
C ARG A 164 4.55 -3.10 9.13
N LEU A 165 4.49 -2.63 10.38
CA LEU A 165 5.24 -1.45 10.83
C LEU A 165 6.75 -1.68 10.79
N ARG A 166 7.21 -2.89 11.13
CA ARG A 166 8.62 -3.24 11.08
C ARG A 166 9.16 -3.23 9.65
N LYS A 167 8.40 -3.74 8.68
CA LYS A 167 8.75 -3.66 7.26
C LYS A 167 8.89 -2.21 6.78
N TRP A 168 8.09 -1.28 7.31
CA TRP A 168 8.23 0.16 7.01
C TRP A 168 9.57 0.68 7.53
N CYS A 169 9.90 0.36 8.79
CA CYS A 169 11.18 0.76 9.39
C CYS A 169 12.41 0.13 8.74
N ASP A 170 12.24 -1.03 8.09
CA ASP A 170 13.29 -1.75 7.38
C ASP A 170 13.35 -1.35 5.88
N ASP A 171 12.70 -0.25 5.47
CA ASP A 171 12.61 0.22 4.07
C ASP A 171 12.08 -0.81 3.06
N GLN A 172 11.28 -1.78 3.53
CA GLN A 172 10.66 -2.81 2.67
C GLN A 172 9.37 -2.33 2.00
N TRP A 173 8.80 -1.24 2.49
CA TRP A 173 7.74 -0.48 1.83
C TRP A 173 7.77 0.96 2.34
N GLN A 174 7.22 1.88 1.55
CA GLN A 174 7.08 3.30 1.89
C GLN A 174 5.75 3.82 1.34
N TYR A 175 5.34 5.02 1.73
CA TYR A 175 4.28 5.70 1.00
C TYR A 175 4.83 6.18 -0.35
N ALA A 176 3.95 6.14 -1.34
CA ALA A 176 4.23 6.50 -2.70
C ALA A 176 3.04 7.27 -3.31
N GLY A 177 3.33 8.00 -4.37
CA GLY A 177 2.32 8.54 -5.26
C GLY A 177 2.44 7.93 -6.66
N VAL A 178 1.30 7.75 -7.31
CA VAL A 178 1.24 7.39 -8.73
C VAL A 178 0.76 8.60 -9.52
N ALA A 179 1.50 8.97 -10.57
CA ALA A 179 1.23 10.12 -11.40
C ALA A 179 1.16 9.73 -12.88
N VAL A 180 0.13 10.19 -13.59
CA VAL A 180 -0.09 9.86 -15.02
C VAL A 180 0.13 11.10 -15.88
N GLN A 181 1.11 11.02 -16.78
CA GLN A 181 1.45 12.11 -17.70
C GLN A 181 1.30 11.69 -19.16
N ALA A 182 0.75 12.60 -19.98
CA ALA A 182 0.56 12.39 -21.41
C ALA A 182 1.62 13.12 -22.23
N PHE A 183 2.04 12.47 -23.33
CA PHE A 183 3.06 12.97 -24.24
C PHE A 183 2.63 12.78 -25.70
N VAL A 184 3.01 13.73 -26.55
CA VAL A 184 3.14 13.50 -27.99
C VAL A 184 4.62 13.58 -28.34
N GLU A 185 5.15 12.49 -28.91
CA GLU A 185 6.61 12.28 -28.97
C GLU A 185 7.24 12.42 -27.56
N ASP A 186 8.09 13.42 -27.36
CA ASP A 186 8.73 13.74 -26.09
C ASP A 186 8.19 15.04 -25.45
N LEU A 187 7.13 15.63 -26.04
CA LEU A 187 6.54 16.86 -25.53
C LEU A 187 5.40 16.53 -24.55
N PRO A 188 5.49 16.99 -23.29
CA PRO A 188 4.42 16.78 -22.33
C PRO A 188 3.18 17.59 -22.73
N LEU A 189 2.02 16.94 -22.75
CA LEU A 189 0.71 17.55 -22.98
C LEU A 189 0.02 17.93 -21.67
N THR A 190 0.36 17.24 -20.58
CA THR A 190 -0.13 17.49 -19.21
C THR A 190 1.05 17.74 -18.27
N GLY A 191 0.79 18.38 -17.14
CA GLY A 191 1.77 18.46 -16.04
C GLY A 191 2.06 17.09 -15.46
N GLU A 192 3.24 16.95 -14.86
CA GLU A 192 3.73 15.69 -14.27
C GLU A 192 2.81 15.19 -13.16
N PHE A 193 2.29 16.09 -12.32
CA PHE A 193 1.45 15.75 -11.16
C PHE A 193 0.01 16.25 -11.28
N ASP A 194 -0.44 16.63 -12.48
CA ASP A 194 -1.82 17.10 -12.70
C ASP A 194 -2.85 15.98 -12.44
N HIS A 195 -2.45 14.73 -12.63
CA HIS A 195 -3.27 13.54 -12.42
C HIS A 195 -2.50 12.54 -11.55
N ALA A 196 -2.54 12.76 -10.23
CA ALA A 196 -1.79 11.96 -9.27
C ALA A 196 -2.57 11.69 -7.98
N LEU A 197 -2.30 10.54 -7.37
CA LEU A 197 -2.73 10.22 -6.00
C LEU A 197 -1.51 9.82 -5.17
N TRP A 198 -1.41 10.39 -3.96
CA TRP A 198 -0.32 10.22 -3.00
C TRP A 198 -0.79 9.44 -1.77
N GLY A 199 0.14 9.05 -0.90
CA GLY A 199 -0.16 8.30 0.31
C GLY A 199 -0.60 6.85 0.08
N ILE A 200 -0.19 6.23 -1.03
CA ILE A 200 -0.46 4.81 -1.32
C ILE A 200 0.75 3.99 -0.89
N GLU A 201 0.57 2.82 -0.30
CA GLU A 201 1.71 1.99 0.06
C GLU A 201 2.38 1.40 -1.20
N SER A 202 3.71 1.49 -1.26
CA SER A 202 4.49 1.14 -2.44
C SER A 202 4.37 -0.34 -2.83
N ASP A 203 4.02 -1.21 -1.88
CA ASP A 203 3.80 -2.64 -2.11
C ASP A 203 2.37 -2.98 -2.58
N ALA A 204 1.48 -1.99 -2.71
CA ALA A 204 0.11 -2.13 -3.19
C ALA A 204 0.00 -2.13 -4.74
N GLY A 205 0.82 -2.93 -5.42
CA GLY A 205 0.98 -2.87 -6.88
C GLY A 205 -0.31 -2.96 -7.71
N ASP A 206 -1.32 -3.74 -7.28
CA ASP A 206 -2.61 -3.82 -7.97
C ASP A 206 -3.38 -2.49 -7.85
N TYR A 207 -3.44 -1.92 -6.65
CA TYR A 207 -4.15 -0.67 -6.39
C TYR A 207 -3.45 0.53 -7.04
N LEU A 208 -2.11 0.53 -7.07
CA LEU A 208 -1.33 1.53 -7.82
C LEU A 208 -1.67 1.49 -9.32
N THR A 209 -1.76 0.30 -9.91
CA THR A 209 -2.11 0.13 -11.33
C THR A 209 -3.58 0.45 -11.61
N GLU A 210 -4.50 0.13 -10.69
CA GLU A 210 -5.91 0.53 -10.77
C GLU A 210 -6.05 2.05 -10.74
N THR A 211 -5.41 2.71 -9.77
CA THR A 211 -5.39 4.17 -9.64
C THR A 211 -4.83 4.85 -10.89
N ALA A 212 -3.75 4.31 -11.48
CA ALA A 212 -3.20 4.81 -12.74
C ALA A 212 -4.21 4.70 -13.89
N ASN A 213 -5.00 3.63 -13.93
CA ASN A 213 -6.04 3.45 -14.94
C ASN A 213 -7.25 4.35 -14.73
N ASP A 214 -7.61 4.67 -13.49
CA ASP A 214 -8.65 5.64 -13.17
C ASP A 214 -8.29 7.04 -13.68
N TYR A 215 -7.05 7.47 -13.46
CA TYR A 215 -6.56 8.75 -13.98
C TYR A 215 -6.28 8.78 -15.48
N LEU A 216 -6.12 7.62 -16.12
CA LEU A 216 -5.81 7.55 -17.54
C LEU A 216 -6.89 8.20 -18.42
N ASP A 217 -8.16 8.03 -18.06
CA ASP A 217 -9.27 8.60 -18.82
C ASP A 217 -9.35 10.12 -18.64
N GLU A 218 -9.08 10.63 -17.43
CA GLU A 218 -9.02 12.06 -17.15
C GLU A 218 -7.81 12.72 -17.86
N CYS A 219 -6.64 12.08 -17.78
CA CYS A 219 -5.42 12.52 -18.43
C CYS A 219 -5.55 12.50 -19.96
N ASP A 220 -6.21 11.50 -20.55
CA ASP A 220 -6.50 11.46 -21.99
C ASP A 220 -7.39 12.63 -22.42
N ALA A 221 -8.44 12.94 -21.65
CA ALA A 221 -9.30 14.09 -21.94
C ALA A 221 -8.52 15.42 -21.90
N ALA A 222 -7.69 15.62 -20.87
CA ALA A 222 -6.85 16.80 -20.73
C ALA A 222 -5.81 16.90 -21.87
N ALA A 223 -5.14 15.80 -22.20
CA ALA A 223 -4.15 15.74 -23.27
C ALA A 223 -4.75 16.06 -24.64
N ARG A 224 -5.94 15.54 -24.94
CA ARG A 224 -6.66 15.85 -26.20
C ARG A 224 -7.03 17.33 -26.27
N ALA A 225 -7.50 17.91 -25.18
CA ALA A 225 -7.79 19.35 -25.12
C ALA A 225 -6.53 20.20 -25.35
N ALA A 226 -5.41 19.83 -24.71
CA ALA A 226 -4.12 20.49 -24.87
C ALA A 226 -3.60 20.40 -26.31
N ALA A 227 -3.68 19.22 -26.94
CA ALA A 227 -3.26 19.01 -28.32
C ALA A 227 -4.08 19.85 -29.32
N VAL A 228 -5.40 19.92 -29.15
CA VAL A 228 -6.27 20.78 -29.99
C VAL A 228 -5.92 22.26 -29.82
N ALA A 229 -5.69 22.70 -28.59
CA ALA A 229 -5.28 24.08 -28.31
C ALA A 229 -3.92 24.41 -28.94
N MET A 230 -2.96 23.49 -28.88
CA MET A 230 -1.63 23.64 -29.48
C MET A 230 -1.71 23.70 -31.00
N GLY A 231 -2.46 22.80 -31.64
CA GLY A 231 -2.70 22.82 -33.09
C GLY A 231 -3.35 24.12 -33.57
N THR A 232 -4.33 24.64 -32.81
CA THR A 232 -4.99 25.92 -33.11
C THR A 232 -4.01 27.10 -33.06
N ARG A 233 -3.14 27.14 -32.04
CA ARG A 233 -2.12 28.19 -31.89
C ARG A 233 -1.08 28.15 -33.01
N LEU A 234 -0.63 26.95 -33.37
CA LEU A 234 0.34 26.77 -34.46
C LEU A 234 -0.25 27.19 -35.80
N ALA A 235 -1.49 26.80 -36.10
CA ALA A 235 -2.17 27.24 -37.32
C ALA A 235 -2.29 28.77 -37.41
N ALA A 236 -2.60 29.45 -36.30
CA ALA A 236 -2.65 30.91 -36.23
C ALA A 236 -1.27 31.56 -36.45
N LEU A 237 -0.19 30.98 -35.91
CA LEU A 237 1.18 31.51 -36.08
C LEU A 237 1.69 31.37 -37.51
N VAL A 238 1.36 30.29 -38.20
CA VAL A 238 1.81 30.05 -39.59
C VAL A 238 0.96 30.83 -40.60
N SER A 239 -0.21 31.30 -40.21
CA SER A 239 -1.11 32.12 -41.04
C SER A 239 -0.90 33.64 -40.87
N ALA A 240 0.00 34.05 -39.99
CA ALA A 240 0.36 35.44 -39.72
C ALA A 240 1.66 35.83 -40.45
#